data_AF-A0A8K0VC36-F1
#
_entry.id   AF-A0A8K0VC36-F1
#
_cell.length_a   1.000
_cell.length_b   1.000
_cell.length_c   1.000
_cell.angle_alpha   90.00
_cell.angle_beta   90.00
_cell.angle_gamma   90.00
#
_symmetry.space_group_name_H-M   'P 1'
#
loop_
_entity.id
_entity.type
_entity.pdbx_description
1 polymer ?
#
loop_
_entity_poly.entity_id
_entity_poly.type
_entity_poly.pdbx_seq_one_letter_code
_entity_poly.pdbx_strand_id
1 'polypeptide(L)'
;MGGSVPQGRRRVFLQPDPELAAGLHRAAPGAEVLVLGLAAEDGRMDLLQMNFAALNSFHEPAPALRALFPGLKVMRRQPVPVLSPGALLDRIGARGQGIDLVLDMPGSEMQLLEAWKAADALEQLRSLVLRCGSEVFFEGSAPQAQIEAWLVAEGFTRNGADLADPDWPVTQWQADPTRRALKKALAEAEARAGAAGNRADSAESALAEARKAAEALQTEHKALAEKADWRQRRIQELEAGARAAAEALAEAGTRAESAEGALAEARKAAEALQAEHKALAEKADWRHRRIQELEAGAREMEKTRDALRREVAEERAKHQDQQHRLEAARNDLRRAEGQIALIKDLLLRGETL
;
A
#
# COMPACT_ATOMS: atom_id res chain seq x y z
N MET A 1 68.53 -36.85 34.35
CA MET A 1 68.23 -35.44 34.04
C MET A 1 67.88 -34.70 35.34
N GLY A 2 68.82 -33.93 35.89
CA GLY A 2 68.62 -33.13 37.11
C GLY A 2 68.63 -31.65 36.77
N GLY A 3 67.63 -31.16 36.03
CA GLY A 3 67.45 -29.72 35.83
C GLY A 3 67.01 -29.08 37.13
N SER A 4 67.80 -28.14 37.65
CA SER A 4 67.45 -27.34 38.83
C SER A 4 66.15 -26.57 38.56
N VAL A 5 65.04 -27.02 39.14
CA VAL A 5 63.75 -26.32 39.04
C VAL A 5 63.85 -25.00 39.82
N PRO A 6 63.46 -23.86 39.24
CA PRO A 6 63.47 -22.58 39.95
C PRO A 6 62.61 -22.66 41.22
N GLN A 7 63.16 -22.18 42.34
CA GLN A 7 62.46 -22.13 43.63
C GLN A 7 61.14 -21.37 43.47
N GLY A 8 60.02 -21.99 43.89
CA GLY A 8 58.69 -21.38 43.87
C GLY A 8 57.66 -22.00 42.91
N ARG A 9 58.02 -22.97 42.06
CA ARG A 9 57.03 -23.68 41.22
C ARG A 9 56.45 -24.90 41.94
N ARG A 10 55.12 -25.02 41.97
CA ARG A 10 54.42 -26.25 42.43
C ARG A 10 54.70 -27.38 41.44
N ARG A 11 55.08 -28.55 41.94
CA ARG A 11 55.34 -29.75 41.15
C ARG A 11 54.26 -30.78 41.43
N VAL A 12 53.61 -31.25 40.38
CA VAL A 12 52.59 -32.30 40.44
C VAL A 12 53.05 -33.45 39.53
N PHE A 13 53.14 -34.64 40.08
CA PHE A 13 53.42 -35.87 39.34
C PHE A 13 52.15 -36.69 39.23
N LEU A 14 51.89 -37.21 38.03
CA LEU A 14 50.80 -38.14 37.77
C LEU A 14 51.45 -39.49 37.49
N GLN A 15 51.12 -40.48 38.30
CA GLN A 15 51.68 -41.81 38.16
C GLN A 15 50.58 -42.85 38.42
N PRO A 16 50.00 -43.46 37.38
CA PRO A 16 48.89 -44.39 37.54
C PRO A 16 49.30 -45.68 38.26
N ASP A 17 50.59 -46.06 38.24
CA ASP A 17 51.09 -47.23 38.96
C ASP A 17 51.36 -46.91 40.44
N PRO A 18 50.63 -47.51 41.40
CA PRO A 18 50.80 -47.21 42.82
C PRO A 18 52.21 -47.51 43.36
N GLU A 19 52.90 -48.52 42.83
CA GLU A 19 54.24 -48.90 43.29
C GLU A 19 55.28 -47.87 42.86
N LEU A 20 55.20 -47.42 41.60
CA LEU A 20 56.06 -46.34 41.09
C LEU A 20 55.73 -45.00 41.77
N ALA A 21 54.45 -44.72 42.04
CA ALA A 21 54.03 -43.51 42.74
C ALA A 21 54.63 -43.44 44.16
N ALA A 22 54.65 -44.56 44.88
CA ALA A 22 55.30 -44.64 46.19
C ALA A 22 56.82 -44.38 46.10
N GLY A 23 57.48 -44.82 45.03
CA GLY A 23 58.87 -44.48 44.73
C GLY A 23 59.07 -42.98 44.51
N LEU A 24 58.21 -42.36 43.70
CA LEU A 24 58.26 -40.91 43.40
C LEU A 24 58.07 -40.04 44.64
N HIS A 25 57.15 -40.43 45.54
CA HIS A 25 56.98 -39.72 46.82
C HIS A 25 58.27 -39.67 47.64
N ARG A 26 59.09 -40.73 47.62
CA ARG A 26 60.38 -40.77 48.30
C ARG A 26 61.45 -39.96 47.57
N ALA A 27 61.46 -40.00 46.24
CA ALA A 27 62.48 -39.36 45.41
C ALA A 27 62.29 -37.85 45.25
N ALA A 28 61.06 -37.34 45.37
CA ALA A 28 60.72 -35.94 45.14
C ALA A 28 60.00 -35.31 46.36
N PRO A 29 60.70 -35.11 47.50
CA PRO A 29 60.10 -34.48 48.66
C PRO A 29 59.58 -33.08 48.31
N GLY A 30 58.35 -32.79 48.75
CA GLY A 30 57.64 -31.53 48.50
C GLY A 30 56.93 -31.45 47.14
N ALA A 31 56.95 -32.50 46.31
CA ALA A 31 56.06 -32.60 45.17
C ALA A 31 54.76 -33.32 45.55
N GLU A 32 53.66 -32.92 44.91
CA GLU A 32 52.38 -33.63 45.00
C GLU A 32 52.41 -34.78 44.01
N VAL A 33 52.11 -36.00 44.45
CA VAL A 33 52.01 -37.17 43.58
C VAL A 33 50.57 -37.67 43.61
N LEU A 34 49.95 -37.74 42.43
CA LEU A 34 48.58 -38.22 42.26
C LEU A 34 48.62 -39.61 41.61
N VAL A 35 48.02 -40.59 42.28
CA VAL A 35 47.90 -41.97 41.76
C VAL A 35 46.70 -42.05 40.82
N LEU A 36 46.85 -41.46 39.63
CA LEU A 36 45.87 -41.44 38.55
C LEU A 36 46.56 -41.30 37.19
N GLY A 37 45.87 -41.70 36.13
CA GLY A 37 46.28 -41.43 34.76
C GLY A 37 45.64 -40.18 34.17
N LEU A 38 46.15 -39.76 33.02
CA LEU A 38 45.47 -38.79 32.16
C LEU A 38 44.84 -39.50 30.97
N ALA A 39 43.67 -39.03 30.56
CA ALA A 39 42.97 -39.49 29.36
C ALA A 39 42.20 -38.31 28.72
N ALA A 40 41.52 -38.56 27.61
CA ALA A 40 40.66 -37.54 26.99
C ALA A 40 39.44 -37.19 27.86
N GLU A 41 38.91 -38.17 28.58
CA GLU A 41 37.73 -38.05 29.43
C GLU A 41 37.99 -38.59 30.84
N ASP A 42 37.20 -38.14 31.80
CA ASP A 42 37.25 -38.64 33.18
C ASP A 42 36.69 -40.07 33.25
N GLY A 43 37.28 -40.92 34.10
CA GLY A 43 36.74 -42.26 34.30
C GLY A 43 37.74 -43.26 34.84
N ARG A 44 37.70 -44.47 34.26
CA ARG A 44 38.65 -45.55 34.57
C ARG A 44 39.20 -46.14 33.28
N MET A 45 40.49 -46.42 33.26
CA MET A 45 41.16 -47.13 32.16
C MET A 45 42.05 -48.23 32.72
N ASP A 46 42.27 -49.28 31.92
CA ASP A 46 43.18 -50.36 32.27
C ASP A 46 44.61 -49.95 31.94
N LEU A 47 45.44 -49.76 32.97
CA LEU A 47 46.88 -49.67 32.81
C LEU A 47 47.42 -51.06 32.50
N LEU A 48 48.07 -51.22 31.35
CA LEU A 48 48.77 -52.42 30.93
C LEU A 48 50.18 -52.38 31.52
N GLN A 49 50.39 -53.12 32.61
CA GLN A 49 51.72 -53.28 33.19
C GLN A 49 52.50 -54.33 32.40
N MET A 50 53.63 -53.92 31.85
CA MET A 50 54.49 -54.77 31.04
C MET A 50 55.71 -55.22 31.85
N ASN A 51 56.43 -56.23 31.37
CA ASN A 51 57.69 -56.66 31.98
C ASN A 51 58.81 -55.60 31.89
N PHE A 52 58.60 -54.53 31.13
CA PHE A 52 59.42 -53.32 31.12
C PHE A 52 58.58 -52.13 31.60
N ALA A 53 58.79 -51.69 32.84
CA ALA A 53 57.94 -50.66 33.47
C ALA A 53 57.91 -49.33 32.71
N ALA A 54 58.99 -48.98 31.99
CA ALA A 54 59.07 -47.79 31.16
C ALA A 54 58.11 -47.82 29.94
N LEU A 55 57.54 -48.99 29.62
CA LEU A 55 56.60 -49.19 28.51
C LEU A 55 55.16 -49.44 29.01
N ASN A 56 54.89 -49.24 30.30
CA ASN A 56 53.52 -49.30 30.82
C ASN A 56 52.65 -48.27 30.09
N SER A 57 51.47 -48.69 29.61
CA SER A 57 50.61 -47.87 28.75
C SER A 57 49.14 -48.18 28.96
N PHE A 58 48.25 -47.29 28.53
CA PHE A 58 46.82 -47.54 28.39
C PHE A 58 46.45 -48.24 27.07
N HIS A 59 47.42 -48.44 26.18
CA HIS A 59 47.23 -48.96 24.83
C HIS A 59 48.03 -50.24 24.61
N GLU A 60 47.52 -51.12 23.75
CA GLU A 60 48.21 -52.36 23.40
C GLU A 60 49.51 -52.10 22.62
N PRO A 61 50.56 -52.93 22.81
CA PRO A 61 51.76 -52.87 21.97
C PRO A 61 51.46 -53.17 20.50
N ALA A 62 51.81 -52.23 19.62
CA ALA A 62 51.74 -52.40 18.18
C ALA A 62 52.84 -53.35 17.66
N PRO A 63 52.74 -53.86 16.41
CA PRO A 63 53.75 -54.76 15.84
C PRO A 63 55.18 -54.19 15.86
N ALA A 64 55.36 -52.89 15.61
CA ALA A 64 56.68 -52.23 15.61
C ALA A 64 57.36 -52.32 16.98
N LEU A 65 56.62 -52.12 18.08
CA LEU A 65 57.16 -52.23 19.43
C LEU A 65 57.55 -53.68 19.77
N ARG A 66 56.76 -54.66 19.32
CA ARG A 66 57.07 -56.09 19.51
C ARG A 66 58.29 -56.53 18.70
N ALA A 67 58.55 -55.89 17.56
CA ALA A 67 59.77 -56.11 16.80
C ALA A 67 61.01 -55.58 17.53
N LEU A 68 60.91 -54.40 18.17
CA LEU A 68 61.98 -53.84 19.00
C LEU A 68 62.22 -54.65 20.29
N PHE A 69 61.15 -55.17 20.90
CA PHE A 69 61.21 -55.99 22.11
C PHE A 69 60.50 -57.34 21.92
N PRO A 70 61.17 -58.35 21.33
CA PRO A 70 60.57 -59.67 21.11
C PRO A 70 60.10 -60.38 22.39
N GLY A 71 60.65 -60.00 23.55
CA GLY A 71 60.28 -60.51 24.87
C GLY A 71 59.21 -59.70 25.61
N LEU A 72 58.60 -58.69 24.98
CA LEU A 72 57.60 -57.83 25.61
C LEU A 72 56.32 -58.59 25.93
N LYS A 73 55.91 -58.57 27.20
CA LYS A 73 54.69 -59.24 27.68
C LYS A 73 53.91 -58.31 28.59
N VAL A 74 52.59 -58.30 28.43
CA VAL A 74 51.66 -57.70 29.39
C VAL A 74 51.57 -58.65 30.59
N MET A 75 52.04 -58.19 31.74
CA MET A 75 52.07 -58.96 32.99
C MET A 75 50.75 -58.85 33.74
N ARG A 76 50.14 -57.66 33.73
CA ARG A 76 48.91 -57.37 34.46
C ARG A 76 48.13 -56.24 33.79
N ARG A 77 46.81 -56.30 33.88
CA ARG A 77 45.90 -55.18 33.60
C ARG A 77 45.37 -54.66 34.92
N GLN A 78 45.53 -53.37 35.18
CA GLN A 78 45.09 -52.75 36.42
C GLN A 78 44.16 -51.57 36.11
N PRO A 79 42.87 -51.63 36.51
CA PRO A 79 41.96 -50.52 36.32
C PRO A 79 42.36 -49.36 37.25
N VAL A 80 42.74 -48.23 36.69
CA VAL A 80 43.14 -47.00 37.42
C VAL A 80 42.18 -45.85 37.11
N PRO A 81 41.97 -44.91 38.05
CA PRO A 81 41.24 -43.70 37.75
C PRO A 81 42.01 -42.83 36.76
N VAL A 82 41.31 -42.21 35.82
CA VAL A 82 41.85 -41.24 34.88
C VAL A 82 41.08 -39.92 34.94
N LEU A 83 41.77 -38.81 34.68
CA LEU A 83 41.18 -37.49 34.54
C LEU A 83 41.49 -36.90 33.16
N SER A 84 40.55 -36.11 32.65
CA SER A 84 40.78 -35.19 31.56
C SER A 84 41.74 -34.06 31.98
N PRO A 85 42.44 -33.40 31.03
CA PRO A 85 43.27 -32.24 31.33
C PRO A 85 42.51 -31.13 32.07
N GLY A 86 41.26 -30.85 31.67
CA GLY A 86 40.41 -29.84 32.33
C GLY A 86 40.13 -30.18 33.79
N ALA A 87 39.68 -31.40 34.08
CA ALA A 87 39.40 -31.85 35.44
C ALA A 87 40.65 -31.90 36.31
N LEU A 88 41.81 -32.27 35.74
CA LEU A 88 43.08 -32.19 36.44
C LEU A 88 43.38 -30.75 36.85
N LEU A 89 43.31 -29.80 35.91
CA LEU A 89 43.61 -28.38 36.18
C LEU A 89 42.68 -27.79 37.24
N ASP A 90 41.41 -28.17 37.26
CA ASP A 90 40.47 -27.80 38.32
C ASP A 90 40.89 -28.37 39.67
N ARG A 91 41.19 -29.67 39.71
CA ARG A 91 41.62 -30.36 40.93
C ARG A 91 42.87 -29.74 41.54
N ILE A 92 43.84 -29.37 40.71
CA ILE A 92 45.08 -28.75 41.20
C ILE A 92 44.97 -27.22 41.28
N GLY A 93 43.84 -26.61 40.92
CA GLY A 93 43.67 -25.15 40.96
C GLY A 93 44.67 -24.39 40.08
N ALA A 94 45.01 -24.94 38.90
CA ALA A 94 46.02 -24.39 37.99
C ALA A 94 45.43 -23.72 36.73
N ARG A 95 44.10 -23.58 36.63
CA ARG A 95 43.48 -22.88 35.49
C ARG A 95 43.98 -21.44 35.37
N GLY A 96 44.32 -21.05 34.15
CA GLY A 96 44.84 -19.72 33.82
C GLY A 96 46.30 -19.49 34.22
N GLN A 97 46.99 -20.51 34.75
CA GLN A 97 48.40 -20.42 35.10
C GLN A 97 49.26 -20.96 33.96
N GLY A 98 50.47 -20.41 33.79
CA GLY A 98 51.43 -20.93 32.81
C GLY A 98 52.00 -22.28 33.24
N ILE A 99 51.76 -23.33 32.46
CA ILE A 99 52.13 -24.72 32.78
C ILE A 99 53.39 -25.13 32.02
N ASP A 100 54.29 -25.80 32.70
CA ASP A 100 55.35 -26.58 32.07
C ASP A 100 54.96 -28.05 32.16
N LEU A 101 54.69 -28.68 31.02
CA LEU A 101 54.22 -30.06 30.95
C LEU A 101 55.37 -30.99 30.57
N VAL A 102 55.53 -32.08 31.30
CA VAL A 102 56.39 -33.20 30.90
C VAL A 102 55.47 -34.37 30.59
N LEU A 103 55.49 -34.82 29.34
CA LEU A 103 54.65 -35.92 28.86
C LEU A 103 55.55 -37.12 28.53
N ASP A 104 55.44 -38.14 29.38
CA ASP A 104 56.03 -39.47 29.22
C ASP A 104 54.93 -40.49 29.50
N MET A 105 54.03 -40.64 28.52
CA MET A 105 52.87 -41.52 28.58
C MET A 105 52.80 -42.33 27.28
N PRO A 106 53.61 -43.40 27.18
CA PRO A 106 53.81 -44.15 25.94
C PRO A 106 52.47 -44.54 25.30
N GLY A 107 52.24 -44.12 24.07
CA GLY A 107 51.06 -44.46 23.28
C GLY A 107 49.87 -43.51 23.43
N SER A 108 49.84 -42.66 24.45
CA SER A 108 48.73 -41.72 24.70
C SER A 108 49.07 -40.27 24.32
N GLU A 109 50.25 -40.00 23.75
CA GLU A 109 50.81 -38.66 23.65
C GLU A 109 49.94 -37.72 22.80
N MET A 110 49.58 -38.14 21.58
CA MET A 110 48.76 -37.33 20.67
C MET A 110 47.34 -37.12 21.23
N GLN A 111 46.68 -38.19 21.68
CA GLN A 111 45.32 -38.13 22.21
C GLN A 111 45.25 -37.19 23.42
N LEU A 112 46.29 -37.19 24.26
CA LEU A 112 46.39 -36.26 25.37
C LEU A 112 46.58 -34.82 24.88
N LEU A 113 47.48 -34.56 23.94
CA LEU A 113 47.65 -33.21 23.38
C LEU A 113 46.37 -32.67 22.76
N GLU A 114 45.60 -33.51 22.06
CA GLU A 114 44.28 -33.17 21.54
C GLU A 114 43.26 -32.91 22.65
N ALA A 115 43.27 -33.70 23.73
CA ALA A 115 42.44 -33.44 24.90
C ALA A 115 42.82 -32.14 25.62
N TRP A 116 44.11 -31.81 25.69
CA TRP A 116 44.60 -30.53 26.21
C TRP A 116 44.08 -29.37 25.34
N LYS A 117 44.02 -29.55 24.02
CA LYS A 117 43.44 -28.57 23.10
C LYS A 117 41.93 -28.44 23.29
N ALA A 118 41.21 -29.54 23.36
CA ALA A 118 39.75 -29.56 23.52
C ALA A 118 39.29 -28.94 24.85
N ALA A 119 40.14 -28.99 25.89
CA ALA A 119 39.89 -28.38 27.19
C ALA A 119 40.34 -26.90 27.29
N ASP A 120 40.72 -26.25 26.18
CA ASP A 120 41.33 -24.92 26.14
C ASP A 120 42.55 -24.77 27.08
N ALA A 121 43.20 -25.90 27.38
CA ALA A 121 44.31 -25.99 28.32
C ALA A 121 45.66 -25.95 27.59
N LEU A 122 45.70 -26.31 26.30
CA LEU A 122 46.91 -26.23 25.47
C LEU A 122 47.46 -24.79 25.38
N GLU A 123 46.58 -23.79 25.39
CA GLU A 123 46.97 -22.38 25.38
C GLU A 123 47.74 -21.96 26.65
N GLN A 124 47.51 -22.65 27.76
CA GLN A 124 48.15 -22.41 29.06
C GLN A 124 49.55 -23.05 29.15
N LEU A 125 49.89 -23.97 28.24
CA LEU A 125 51.22 -24.56 28.18
C LEU A 125 52.23 -23.51 27.72
N ARG A 126 53.22 -23.24 28.57
CA ARG A 126 54.41 -22.44 28.25
C ARG A 126 55.46 -23.32 27.60
N SER A 127 55.75 -24.47 28.21
CA SER A 127 56.74 -25.42 27.70
C SER A 127 56.21 -26.84 27.77
N LEU A 128 56.69 -27.67 26.85
CA LEU A 128 56.38 -29.09 26.77
C LEU A 128 57.68 -29.86 26.57
N VAL A 129 57.94 -30.83 27.44
CA VAL A 129 58.92 -31.89 27.19
C VAL A 129 58.15 -33.14 26.84
N LEU A 130 58.43 -33.70 25.67
CA LEU A 130 57.71 -34.83 25.12
C LEU A 130 58.69 -35.96 24.85
N ARG A 131 58.46 -37.12 25.46
CA ARG A 131 59.06 -38.38 25.05
C ARG A 131 58.00 -39.17 24.29
N CYS A 132 58.27 -39.52 23.04
CA CYS A 132 57.34 -40.27 22.20
C CYS A 132 58.10 -41.21 21.27
N GLY A 133 57.44 -42.30 20.84
CA GLY A 133 58.01 -43.23 19.88
C GLY A 133 58.27 -42.59 18.51
N SER A 134 59.40 -42.93 17.89
CA SER A 134 59.71 -42.52 16.50
C SER A 134 58.69 -43.10 15.50
N GLU A 135 58.17 -44.30 15.80
CA GLU A 135 57.11 -44.98 15.05
C GLU A 135 55.83 -45.19 15.90
N VAL A 136 54.82 -45.83 15.31
CA VAL A 136 53.60 -46.24 16.01
C VAL A 136 53.89 -47.48 16.85
N PHE A 137 54.33 -47.26 18.09
CA PHE A 137 54.65 -48.33 19.04
C PHE A 137 53.46 -48.86 19.83
N PHE A 138 52.37 -48.12 19.89
CA PHE A 138 51.15 -48.55 20.57
C PHE A 138 49.94 -48.38 19.66
N GLU A 139 48.90 -49.19 19.86
CA GLU A 139 47.67 -49.10 19.08
C GLU A 139 46.99 -47.73 19.26
N GLY A 140 46.74 -47.05 18.14
CA GLY A 140 46.14 -45.71 18.14
C GLY A 140 47.10 -44.57 18.51
N SER A 141 48.39 -44.85 18.67
CA SER A 141 49.40 -43.79 18.88
C SER A 141 49.79 -43.12 17.56
N ALA A 142 50.29 -41.89 17.64
CA ALA A 142 50.88 -41.19 16.51
C ALA A 142 52.41 -41.32 16.54
N PRO A 143 53.09 -41.44 15.39
CA PRO A 143 54.54 -41.37 15.34
C PRO A 143 55.00 -39.94 15.66
N GLN A 144 56.23 -39.80 16.18
CA GLN A 144 56.80 -38.51 16.54
C GLN A 144 56.62 -37.45 15.45
N ALA A 145 56.95 -37.74 14.20
CA ALA A 145 56.89 -36.76 13.10
C ALA A 145 55.48 -36.13 12.93
N GLN A 146 54.42 -36.91 13.19
CA GLN A 146 53.04 -36.40 13.16
C GLN A 146 52.77 -35.47 14.35
N ILE A 147 53.25 -35.82 15.56
CA ILE A 147 53.11 -34.98 16.75
C ILE A 147 53.90 -33.67 16.58
N GLU A 148 55.11 -33.72 16.02
CA GLU A 148 55.91 -32.53 15.74
C GLU A 148 55.19 -31.57 14.78
N ALA A 149 54.66 -32.10 13.68
CA ALA A 149 53.91 -31.31 12.70
C ALA A 149 52.67 -30.67 13.34
N TRP A 150 51.95 -31.41 14.19
CA TRP A 150 50.79 -30.91 14.92
C TRP A 150 51.18 -29.80 15.92
N LEU A 151 52.23 -29.99 16.71
CA LEU A 151 52.72 -28.99 17.66
C LEU A 151 53.13 -27.68 16.95
N VAL A 152 53.78 -27.79 15.79
CA VAL A 152 54.09 -26.62 14.95
C VAL A 152 52.82 -25.91 14.48
N ALA A 153 51.79 -26.65 14.06
CA ALA A 153 50.49 -26.08 13.67
C ALA A 153 49.74 -25.41 14.85
N GLU A 154 49.96 -25.88 16.08
CA GLU A 154 49.43 -25.30 17.31
C GLU A 154 50.32 -24.21 17.94
N GLY A 155 51.33 -23.76 17.19
CA GLY A 155 52.13 -22.60 17.58
C GLY A 155 53.16 -22.92 18.66
N PHE A 156 53.69 -24.13 18.69
CA PHE A 156 54.91 -24.45 19.42
C PHE A 156 56.12 -24.41 18.49
N THR A 157 57.28 -24.10 19.09
CA THR A 157 58.58 -24.13 18.43
C THR A 157 59.48 -25.09 19.19
N ARG A 158 60.14 -26.00 18.46
CA ARG A 158 61.11 -26.93 19.03
C ARG A 158 62.36 -26.16 19.43
N ASN A 159 62.78 -26.27 20.69
CA ASN A 159 63.97 -25.60 21.21
C ASN A 159 65.10 -26.57 21.58
N GLY A 160 64.85 -27.88 21.55
CA GLY A 160 65.85 -28.90 21.84
C GLY A 160 65.38 -30.32 21.54
N ALA A 161 66.34 -31.23 21.53
CA ALA A 161 66.09 -32.66 21.43
C ALA A 161 67.23 -33.45 22.09
N ASP A 162 66.89 -34.51 22.80
CA ASP A 162 67.78 -35.57 23.21
C ASP A 162 67.47 -36.80 22.35
N LEU A 163 68.45 -37.23 21.56
CA LEU A 163 68.38 -38.33 20.61
C LEU A 163 69.29 -39.50 21.04
N ALA A 164 69.65 -39.57 22.33
CA ALA A 164 70.45 -40.67 22.86
C ALA A 164 69.76 -42.03 22.68
N ASP A 165 68.43 -42.04 22.71
CA ASP A 165 67.56 -43.14 22.32
C ASP A 165 66.82 -42.75 21.03
N PRO A 166 67.18 -43.31 19.86
CA PRO A 166 66.56 -42.94 18.58
C PRO A 166 65.13 -43.48 18.43
N ASP A 167 64.75 -44.49 19.23
CA ASP A 167 63.41 -45.06 19.21
C ASP A 167 62.47 -44.24 20.13
N TRP A 168 62.98 -43.73 21.26
CA TRP A 168 62.26 -42.82 22.17
C TRP A 168 62.95 -41.47 22.37
N PRO A 169 63.05 -40.65 21.31
CA PRO A 169 63.63 -39.32 21.42
C PRO A 169 62.82 -38.43 22.37
N VAL A 170 63.54 -37.59 23.11
CA VAL A 170 62.94 -36.59 24.00
C VAL A 170 63.05 -35.23 23.33
N THR A 171 61.92 -34.61 23.03
CA THR A 171 61.85 -33.30 22.39
C THR A 171 61.40 -32.23 23.36
N GLN A 172 61.94 -31.02 23.18
CA GLN A 172 61.60 -29.87 24.00
C GLN A 172 60.93 -28.82 23.11
N TRP A 173 59.82 -28.29 23.60
CA TRP A 173 58.94 -27.38 22.88
C TRP A 173 58.62 -26.17 23.75
N GLN A 174 58.60 -25.01 23.12
CA GLN A 174 58.22 -23.74 23.73
C GLN A 174 57.01 -23.19 22.97
N ALA A 175 55.98 -22.77 23.69
CA ALA A 175 54.88 -22.05 23.09
C ALA A 175 55.38 -20.71 22.52
N ASP A 176 55.01 -20.42 21.27
CA ASP A 176 55.26 -19.15 20.62
C ASP A 176 54.03 -18.24 20.80
N PRO A 177 54.06 -17.31 21.78
CA PRO A 177 52.91 -16.46 22.07
C PRO A 177 52.57 -15.54 20.89
N THR A 178 53.57 -15.13 20.12
CA THR A 178 53.38 -14.26 18.94
C THR A 178 52.64 -15.03 17.85
N ARG A 179 53.07 -16.26 17.54
CA ARG A 179 52.41 -17.09 16.53
C ARG A 179 50.97 -17.45 16.92
N ARG A 180 50.71 -17.76 18.19
CA ARG A 180 49.35 -18.01 18.68
C ARG A 180 48.47 -16.75 18.60
N ALA A 181 49.00 -15.61 19.03
CA ALA A 181 48.29 -14.33 18.92
C ALA A 181 47.99 -13.97 17.47
N LEU A 182 48.93 -14.18 16.55
CA LEU A 182 48.73 -13.96 15.11
C LEU A 182 47.67 -14.90 14.53
N LYS A 183 47.70 -16.20 14.86
CA LYS A 183 46.68 -17.18 14.43
C LYS A 183 45.28 -16.75 14.89
N LYS A 184 45.15 -16.33 16.15
CA LYS A 184 43.89 -15.82 16.71
C LYS A 184 43.44 -14.53 16.01
N ALA A 185 44.33 -13.56 15.85
CA ALA A 185 44.03 -12.30 15.20
C ALA A 185 43.62 -12.48 13.73
N LEU A 186 44.24 -13.44 13.01
CA LEU A 186 43.88 -13.80 11.64
C LEU A 186 42.46 -14.38 11.58
N ALA A 187 42.14 -15.35 12.44
CA ALA A 187 40.80 -15.93 12.51
C ALA A 187 39.73 -14.88 12.85
N GLU A 188 40.02 -13.95 13.77
CA GLU A 188 39.13 -12.82 14.10
C GLU A 188 39.00 -11.82 12.94
N ALA A 189 40.06 -11.59 12.16
CA ALA A 189 40.01 -10.73 10.99
C ALA A 189 39.19 -11.36 9.86
N GLU A 190 39.36 -12.65 9.59
CA GLU A 190 38.57 -13.41 8.61
C GLU A 190 37.08 -13.45 8.99
N ALA A 191 36.76 -13.71 10.26
CA ALA A 191 35.38 -13.66 10.74
C ALA A 191 34.75 -12.27 10.58
N ARG A 192 35.50 -11.20 10.87
CA ARG A 192 35.04 -9.81 10.65
C ARG A 192 34.86 -9.48 9.18
N ALA A 193 35.77 -9.94 8.31
CA ALA A 193 35.67 -9.73 6.87
C ALA A 193 34.43 -10.43 6.29
N GLY A 194 34.18 -11.69 6.68
CA GLY A 194 32.96 -12.41 6.30
C GLY A 194 31.68 -11.73 6.77
N ALA A 195 31.65 -11.26 8.03
CA ALA A 195 30.51 -10.52 8.55
C ALA A 195 30.28 -9.18 7.83
N ALA A 196 31.35 -8.48 7.44
CA ALA A 196 31.28 -7.25 6.67
C ALA A 196 30.76 -7.50 5.25
N GLY A 197 31.20 -8.58 4.60
CA GLY A 197 30.69 -9.01 3.29
C GLY A 197 29.18 -9.25 3.31
N ASN A 198 28.70 -10.05 4.27
CA ASN A 198 27.26 -10.32 4.41
C ASN A 198 26.42 -9.05 4.65
N ARG A 199 26.96 -8.06 5.39
CA ARG A 199 26.30 -6.76 5.58
C ARG A 199 26.27 -5.93 4.31
N ALA A 200 27.34 -5.95 3.52
CA ALA A 200 27.40 -5.25 2.25
C ALA A 200 26.37 -5.81 1.26
N ASP A 201 26.28 -7.13 1.12
CA ASP A 201 25.32 -7.80 0.24
C ASP A 201 23.86 -7.51 0.66
N SER A 202 23.59 -7.50 1.96
CA SER A 202 22.29 -7.13 2.50
C SER A 202 21.94 -5.67 2.26
N ALA A 203 22.91 -4.76 2.40
CA ALA A 203 22.71 -3.33 2.15
C ALA A 203 22.48 -3.05 0.66
N GLU A 204 23.19 -3.74 -0.23
CA GLU A 204 23.01 -3.62 -1.68
C GLU A 204 21.61 -4.10 -2.09
N SER A 205 21.15 -5.23 -1.55
CA SER A 205 19.80 -5.74 -1.78
C SER A 205 18.72 -4.77 -1.29
N ALA A 206 18.89 -4.19 -0.09
CA ALA A 206 17.97 -3.19 0.46
C ALA A 206 17.95 -1.91 -0.38
N LEU A 207 19.10 -1.47 -0.89
CA LEU A 207 19.21 -0.29 -1.75
C LEU A 207 18.53 -0.52 -3.11
N ALA A 208 18.65 -1.73 -3.69
CA ALA A 208 17.96 -2.09 -4.92
C ALA A 208 16.44 -2.06 -4.75
N GLU A 209 15.91 -2.62 -3.66
CA GLU A 209 14.47 -2.58 -3.36
C GLU A 209 13.97 -1.16 -3.06
N ALA A 210 14.74 -0.35 -2.33
CA ALA A 210 14.41 1.05 -2.09
C ALA A 210 14.34 1.86 -3.40
N ARG A 211 15.23 1.58 -4.37
CA ARG A 211 15.19 2.21 -5.70
C ARG A 211 13.93 1.82 -6.48
N LYS A 212 13.58 0.53 -6.51
CA LYS A 212 12.33 0.07 -7.15
C LYS A 212 11.09 0.72 -6.52
N ALA A 213 11.04 0.79 -5.19
CA ALA A 213 9.94 1.44 -4.47
C ALA A 213 9.85 2.94 -4.81
N ALA A 214 10.98 3.64 -4.91
CA ALA A 214 11.02 5.04 -5.28
C ALA A 214 10.52 5.28 -6.72
N GLU A 215 10.91 4.42 -7.67
CA GLU A 215 10.44 4.48 -9.06
C GLU A 215 8.92 4.23 -9.17
N ALA A 216 8.41 3.25 -8.42
CA ALA A 216 6.98 2.96 -8.36
C ALA A 216 6.19 4.16 -7.81
N LEU A 217 6.66 4.74 -6.70
CA LEU A 217 6.03 5.90 -6.08
C LEU A 217 6.06 7.13 -7.02
N GLN A 218 7.16 7.34 -7.75
CA GLN A 218 7.26 8.41 -8.74
C GLN A 218 6.23 8.24 -9.87
N THR A 219 6.02 6.99 -10.31
CA THR A 219 5.04 6.67 -11.36
C THR A 219 3.61 6.91 -10.86
N GLU A 220 3.30 6.48 -9.65
CA GLU A 220 2.00 6.72 -9.02
C GLU A 220 1.73 8.22 -8.83
N HIS A 221 2.74 8.98 -8.38
CA HIS A 221 2.62 10.42 -8.21
C HIS A 221 2.31 11.13 -9.54
N LYS A 222 2.96 10.73 -10.64
CA LYS A 222 2.64 11.27 -11.98
C LYS A 222 1.19 10.96 -12.38
N ALA A 223 0.74 9.71 -12.19
CA ALA A 223 -0.63 9.32 -12.52
C ALA A 223 -1.68 10.06 -11.66
N LEU A 224 -1.37 10.32 -10.39
CA LEU A 224 -2.24 11.11 -9.51
C LEU A 224 -2.28 12.58 -9.93
N ALA A 225 -1.16 13.17 -10.33
CA ALA A 225 -1.11 14.53 -10.86
C ALA A 225 -1.95 14.67 -12.13
N GLU A 226 -1.83 13.75 -13.09
CA GLU A 226 -2.65 13.74 -14.31
C GLU A 226 -4.15 13.62 -14.01
N LYS A 227 -4.52 12.77 -13.05
CA LYS A 227 -5.92 12.64 -12.59
C LYS A 227 -6.42 13.92 -11.92
N ALA A 228 -5.58 14.60 -11.14
CA ALA A 228 -5.93 15.87 -10.51
C ALA A 228 -6.17 16.96 -11.56
N ASP A 229 -5.29 17.09 -12.55
CA ASP A 229 -5.43 18.04 -13.65
C ASP A 229 -6.70 17.77 -14.47
N TRP A 230 -7.00 16.49 -14.77
CA TRP A 230 -8.23 16.11 -15.45
C TRP A 230 -9.47 16.48 -14.64
N ARG A 231 -9.49 16.20 -13.34
CA ARG A 231 -10.61 16.56 -12.45
C ARG A 231 -10.81 18.07 -12.40
N GLN A 232 -9.72 18.84 -12.33
CA GLN A 232 -9.79 20.30 -12.29
C GLN A 232 -10.41 20.86 -13.58
N ARG A 233 -10.00 20.36 -14.75
CA ARG A 233 -10.63 20.73 -16.03
C ARG A 233 -12.11 20.35 -16.07
N ARG A 234 -12.46 19.16 -15.58
CA ARG A 234 -13.84 18.68 -15.56
C ARG A 234 -14.74 19.53 -14.65
N ILE A 235 -14.21 19.97 -13.51
CA ILE A 235 -14.92 20.89 -12.60
C ILE A 235 -15.18 22.22 -13.33
N GLN A 236 -14.18 22.80 -14.00
CA GLN A 236 -14.34 24.05 -14.74
C GLN A 236 -15.38 23.94 -15.86
N GLU A 237 -15.40 22.83 -16.61
CA GLU A 237 -16.43 22.55 -17.62
C GLU A 237 -17.84 22.48 -17.02
N LEU A 238 -17.99 21.77 -15.89
CA LEU A 238 -19.28 21.63 -15.22
C LEU A 238 -19.77 22.96 -14.63
N GLU A 239 -18.88 23.77 -14.06
CA GLU A 239 -19.20 25.10 -13.56
C GLU A 239 -19.63 26.03 -14.70
N ALA A 240 -18.94 26.01 -15.85
CA ALA A 240 -19.33 26.78 -17.02
C ALA A 240 -20.69 26.33 -17.57
N GLY A 241 -20.92 25.01 -17.66
CA GLY A 241 -22.20 24.44 -18.08
C GLY A 241 -23.34 24.80 -17.13
N ALA A 242 -23.10 24.77 -15.81
CA ALA A 242 -24.09 25.16 -14.81
C ALA A 242 -24.46 26.65 -14.91
N ARG A 243 -23.49 27.54 -15.18
CA ARG A 243 -23.75 28.96 -15.43
C ARG A 243 -24.61 29.17 -16.67
N ALA A 244 -24.26 28.54 -17.79
CA ALA A 244 -25.03 28.64 -19.03
C ALA A 244 -26.47 28.12 -18.85
N ALA A 245 -26.65 27.02 -18.11
CA ALA A 245 -27.97 26.48 -17.79
C ALA A 245 -28.78 27.46 -16.91
N ALA A 246 -28.15 28.11 -15.93
CA ALA A 246 -28.80 29.11 -15.09
C ALA A 246 -29.24 30.35 -15.89
N GLU A 247 -28.40 30.83 -16.81
CA GLU A 247 -28.73 31.94 -17.73
C GLU A 247 -29.90 31.56 -18.65
N ALA A 248 -29.87 30.37 -19.26
CA ALA A 248 -30.95 29.88 -20.09
C ALA A 248 -32.28 29.73 -19.32
N LEU A 249 -32.22 29.29 -18.05
CA LEU A 249 -33.39 29.21 -17.18
C LEU A 249 -33.96 30.60 -16.87
N ALA A 250 -33.09 31.58 -16.60
CA ALA A 250 -33.51 32.97 -16.37
C ALA A 250 -34.16 33.58 -17.63
N GLU A 251 -33.58 33.37 -18.81
CA GLU A 251 -34.19 33.79 -20.07
C GLU A 251 -35.53 33.09 -20.35
N ALA A 252 -35.63 31.79 -20.06
CA ALA A 252 -36.89 31.06 -20.20
C ALA A 252 -37.97 31.62 -19.25
N GLY A 253 -37.58 31.99 -18.02
CA GLY A 253 -38.44 32.66 -17.05
C GLY A 253 -38.97 34.01 -17.57
N THR A 254 -38.11 34.88 -18.07
CA THR A 254 -38.54 36.18 -18.62
C THR A 254 -39.43 36.05 -19.86
N ARG A 255 -39.15 35.06 -20.73
CA ARG A 255 -40.03 34.74 -21.86
C ARG A 255 -41.39 34.22 -21.40
N ALA A 256 -41.44 33.40 -20.37
CA ALA A 256 -42.69 32.91 -19.79
C ALA A 256 -43.52 34.06 -19.19
N GLU A 257 -42.92 34.95 -18.41
CA GLU A 257 -43.59 36.14 -17.86
C GLU A 257 -44.12 37.06 -18.96
N SER A 258 -43.33 37.30 -20.01
CA SER A 258 -43.75 38.08 -21.18
C SER A 258 -44.93 37.44 -21.91
N ALA A 259 -44.88 36.11 -22.11
CA ALA A 259 -45.97 35.36 -22.73
C ALA A 259 -47.25 35.40 -21.88
N GLU A 260 -47.15 35.28 -20.55
CA GLU A 260 -48.28 35.42 -19.63
C GLU A 260 -48.89 36.82 -19.69
N GLY A 261 -48.05 37.87 -19.71
CA GLY A 261 -48.49 39.25 -19.90
C GLY A 261 -49.23 39.48 -21.23
N ALA A 262 -48.67 38.97 -22.33
CA ALA A 262 -49.30 39.05 -23.65
C ALA A 262 -50.63 38.30 -23.70
N LEU A 263 -50.72 37.14 -23.04
CA LEU A 263 -51.93 36.33 -22.96
C LEU A 263 -53.01 37.02 -22.11
N ALA A 264 -52.64 37.72 -21.04
CA ALA A 264 -53.55 38.54 -20.25
C ALA A 264 -54.11 39.74 -21.05
N GLU A 265 -53.26 40.45 -21.80
CA GLU A 265 -53.70 41.54 -22.67
C GLU A 265 -54.58 41.04 -23.82
N ALA A 266 -54.25 39.90 -24.44
CA ALA A 266 -55.09 39.27 -25.45
C ALA A 266 -56.47 38.90 -24.89
N ARG A 267 -56.56 38.42 -23.63
CA ARG A 267 -57.84 38.16 -22.96
C ARG A 267 -58.66 39.44 -22.75
N LYS A 268 -58.06 40.51 -22.25
CA LYS A 268 -58.75 41.81 -22.10
C LYS A 268 -59.26 42.34 -23.44
N ALA A 269 -58.44 42.24 -24.49
CA ALA A 269 -58.82 42.65 -25.84
C ALA A 269 -60.00 41.81 -26.36
N ALA A 270 -59.97 40.50 -26.16
CA ALA A 270 -61.08 39.61 -26.53
C ALA A 270 -62.38 39.94 -25.78
N GLU A 271 -62.31 40.21 -24.48
CA GLU A 271 -63.46 40.66 -23.68
C GLU A 271 -64.01 42.00 -24.15
N ALA A 272 -63.15 42.97 -24.48
CA ALA A 272 -63.55 44.27 -25.01
C ALA A 272 -64.22 44.14 -26.39
N LEU A 273 -63.64 43.35 -27.29
CA LEU A 273 -64.23 43.01 -28.59
C LEU A 273 -65.59 42.32 -28.45
N GLN A 274 -65.73 41.41 -27.47
CA GLN A 274 -66.99 40.75 -27.19
C GLN A 274 -68.06 41.74 -26.68
N ALA A 275 -67.67 42.67 -25.80
CA ALA A 275 -68.56 43.72 -25.32
C ALA A 275 -68.97 44.68 -26.45
N GLU A 276 -68.04 45.07 -27.32
CA GLU A 276 -68.32 45.90 -28.50
C GLU A 276 -69.26 45.18 -29.47
N HIS A 277 -69.01 43.89 -29.76
CA HIS A 277 -69.91 43.07 -30.57
C HIS A 277 -71.32 43.02 -30.00
N LYS A 278 -71.47 42.86 -28.67
CA LYS A 278 -72.78 42.88 -28.01
C LYS A 278 -73.46 44.24 -28.15
N ALA A 279 -72.74 45.33 -27.93
CA ALA A 279 -73.27 46.68 -28.08
C ALA A 279 -73.66 47.01 -29.54
N LEU A 280 -72.89 46.53 -30.52
CA LEU A 280 -73.22 46.65 -31.94
C LEU A 280 -74.45 45.82 -32.30
N ALA A 281 -74.59 44.61 -31.76
CA ALA A 281 -75.78 43.79 -31.94
C ALA A 281 -77.03 44.47 -31.36
N GLU A 282 -76.96 45.00 -30.14
CA GLU A 282 -78.06 45.76 -29.52
C GLU A 282 -78.42 47.02 -30.33
N LYS A 283 -77.43 47.75 -30.85
CA LYS A 283 -77.65 48.90 -31.76
C LYS A 283 -78.29 48.47 -33.08
N ALA A 284 -77.87 47.33 -33.64
CA ALA A 284 -78.45 46.79 -34.87
C ALA A 284 -79.92 46.41 -34.65
N ASP A 285 -80.24 45.75 -33.53
CA ASP A 285 -81.62 45.43 -33.14
C ASP A 285 -82.46 46.68 -32.93
N TRP A 286 -81.92 47.70 -32.24
CA TRP A 286 -82.59 49.00 -32.08
C TRP A 286 -82.86 49.67 -33.43
N ARG A 287 -81.87 49.73 -34.33
CA ARG A 287 -82.03 50.28 -35.68
C ARG A 287 -83.09 49.52 -36.47
N HIS A 288 -83.09 48.19 -36.36
CA HIS A 288 -84.09 47.36 -37.03
C HIS A 288 -85.51 47.67 -36.55
N ARG A 289 -85.72 47.76 -35.23
CA ARG A 289 -87.02 48.20 -34.66
C ARG A 289 -87.40 49.61 -35.10
N ARG A 290 -86.44 50.54 -35.11
CA ARG A 290 -86.68 51.93 -35.53
C ARG A 290 -87.07 52.03 -37.01
N ILE A 291 -86.44 51.23 -37.87
CA ILE A 291 -86.82 51.12 -39.27
C ILE A 291 -88.26 50.60 -39.40
N GLN A 292 -88.62 49.53 -38.67
CA GLN A 292 -89.99 49.01 -38.68
C GLN A 292 -91.02 50.06 -38.21
N GLU A 293 -90.73 50.83 -37.15
CA GLU A 293 -91.57 51.94 -36.69
C GLU A 293 -91.73 53.03 -37.77
N LEU A 294 -90.63 53.44 -38.40
CA LEU A 294 -90.64 54.47 -39.46
C LEU A 294 -91.39 53.99 -40.70
N GLU A 295 -91.23 52.73 -41.10
CA GLU A 295 -91.99 52.12 -42.20
C GLU A 295 -93.48 52.06 -41.88
N ALA A 296 -93.86 51.70 -40.65
CA ALA A 296 -95.25 51.72 -40.20
C ALA A 296 -95.82 53.14 -40.21
N GLY A 297 -95.06 54.13 -39.71
CA GLY A 297 -95.45 55.54 -39.74
C GLY A 297 -95.55 56.11 -41.16
N ALA A 298 -94.66 55.73 -42.07
CA ALA A 298 -94.70 56.11 -43.48
C ALA A 298 -95.93 55.54 -44.18
N ARG A 299 -96.29 54.28 -43.92
CA ARG A 299 -97.54 53.68 -44.42
C ARG A 299 -98.77 54.41 -43.90
N GLU A 300 -98.76 54.83 -42.63
CA GLU A 300 -99.89 55.56 -42.07
C GLU A 300 -100.01 56.96 -42.66
N MET A 301 -98.90 57.71 -42.78
CA MET A 301 -98.85 58.97 -43.52
C MET A 301 -99.33 58.82 -44.97
N GLU A 302 -98.98 57.73 -45.65
CA GLU A 302 -99.44 57.45 -47.00
C GLU A 302 -100.95 57.23 -47.08
N LYS A 303 -101.53 56.48 -46.13
CA LYS A 303 -103.00 56.38 -46.00
C LYS A 303 -103.65 57.73 -45.75
N THR A 304 -103.08 58.56 -44.86
CA THR A 304 -103.60 59.90 -44.56
C THR A 304 -103.53 60.81 -45.79
N ARG A 305 -102.42 60.75 -46.53
CA ARG A 305 -102.25 61.49 -47.80
C ARG A 305 -103.28 61.05 -48.83
N ASP A 306 -103.52 59.75 -48.95
CA ASP A 306 -104.50 59.21 -49.91
C ASP A 306 -105.95 59.53 -49.49
N ALA A 307 -106.25 59.57 -48.19
CA ALA A 307 -107.52 60.04 -47.65
C ALA A 307 -107.75 61.53 -47.95
N LEU A 308 -106.77 62.38 -47.66
CA LEU A 308 -106.79 63.82 -48.00
C LEU A 308 -106.93 64.05 -49.51
N ARG A 309 -106.26 63.24 -50.34
CA ARG A 309 -106.42 63.31 -51.81
C ARG A 309 -107.85 62.99 -52.25
N ARG A 310 -108.52 62.02 -51.62
CA ARG A 310 -109.94 61.72 -51.90
C ARG A 310 -110.83 62.87 -51.47
N GLU A 311 -110.58 63.47 -50.31
CA GLU A 311 -111.33 64.61 -49.79
C GLU A 311 -111.22 65.84 -50.70
N VAL A 312 -110.00 66.13 -51.19
CA VAL A 312 -109.75 67.21 -52.16
C VAL A 312 -110.41 66.92 -53.51
N ALA A 313 -110.45 65.67 -53.95
CA ALA A 313 -111.13 65.27 -55.18
C ALA A 313 -112.66 65.43 -55.07
N GLU A 314 -113.25 65.06 -53.92
CA GLU A 314 -114.68 65.25 -53.64
C GLU A 314 -115.05 66.74 -53.58
N GLU A 315 -114.25 67.57 -52.91
CA GLU A 315 -114.50 69.01 -52.87
C GLU A 315 -114.37 69.67 -54.26
N ARG A 316 -113.40 69.25 -55.07
CA ARG A 316 -113.30 69.73 -56.47
C ARG A 316 -114.51 69.32 -57.31
N ALA A 317 -115.02 68.10 -57.13
CA ALA A 317 -116.23 67.64 -57.83
C ALA A 317 -117.47 68.44 -57.43
N LYS A 318 -117.64 68.75 -56.12
CA LYS A 318 -118.72 69.64 -55.64
C LYS A 318 -118.62 71.04 -56.22
N HIS A 319 -117.41 71.59 -56.30
CA HIS A 319 -117.18 72.93 -56.83
C HIS A 319 -117.46 73.01 -58.34
N GLN A 320 -117.12 71.98 -59.11
CA GLN A 320 -117.48 71.87 -60.52
C GLN A 320 -119.00 71.75 -60.74
N ASP A 321 -119.72 70.99 -59.91
CA ASP A 321 -121.19 70.88 -60.00
C ASP A 321 -121.88 72.23 -59.69
N GLN A 322 -121.36 72.99 -58.73
CA GLN A 322 -121.83 74.36 -58.43
C GLN A 322 -121.59 75.32 -59.60
N GLN A 323 -120.43 75.25 -60.27
CA GLN A 323 -120.14 76.08 -61.44
C GLN A 323 -121.06 75.76 -62.62
N HIS A 324 -121.34 74.47 -62.87
CA HIS A 324 -122.29 74.07 -63.93
C HIS A 324 -123.72 74.54 -63.65
N ARG A 325 -124.18 74.52 -62.38
CA ARG A 325 -125.51 75.05 -62.01
C ARG A 325 -125.62 76.56 -62.19
N LEU A 326 -124.54 77.30 -61.94
CA LEU A 326 -124.48 78.76 -62.17
C LEU A 326 -124.48 79.12 -63.66
N GLU A 327 -123.80 78.33 -64.49
CA GLU A 327 -123.85 78.51 -65.95
C GLU A 327 -125.22 78.20 -66.56
N ALA A 328 -125.88 77.14 -66.09
CA ALA A 328 -127.24 76.81 -66.50
C ALA A 328 -128.22 77.95 -66.17
N ALA A 329 -128.17 78.49 -64.94
CA ALA A 329 -129.02 79.60 -64.52
C ALA A 329 -128.77 80.90 -65.32
N ARG A 330 -127.53 81.16 -65.75
CA ARG A 330 -127.20 82.31 -66.62
C ARG A 330 -127.76 82.19 -68.03
N ASN A 331 -127.81 80.98 -68.59
CA ASN A 331 -128.37 80.76 -69.91
C ASN A 331 -129.89 80.88 -69.93
N ASP A 332 -130.57 80.47 -68.85
CA ASP A 332 -132.03 80.63 -68.72
C ASP A 332 -132.44 82.11 -68.58
N LEU A 333 -131.63 82.92 -67.89
CA LEU A 333 -131.83 84.36 -67.78
C LEU A 333 -131.69 85.10 -69.12
N ARG A 334 -130.70 84.74 -69.95
CA ARG A 334 -130.56 85.29 -71.31
C ARG A 334 -131.72 84.93 -72.23
N ARG A 335 -132.31 83.73 -72.06
CA ARG A 335 -133.51 83.33 -72.81
C ARG A 335 -134.73 84.15 -72.42
N ALA A 336 -134.89 84.45 -71.12
CA ALA A 336 -135.99 85.29 -70.63
C ALA A 336 -135.89 86.75 -71.12
N GLU A 337 -134.68 87.32 -71.17
CA GLU A 337 -134.46 88.69 -71.67
C GLU A 337 -134.78 88.82 -73.18
N GLY A 338 -134.49 87.79 -73.99
CA GLY A 338 -134.82 87.78 -75.41
C GLY A 338 -136.34 87.74 -75.69
N GLN A 339 -137.12 87.06 -74.85
CA GLN A 339 -138.58 86.96 -75.00
C GLN A 339 -139.31 88.27 -74.62
N ILE A 340 -138.75 89.06 -73.71
CA ILE A 340 -139.30 90.36 -73.30
C ILE A 340 -139.10 91.43 -74.41
N ALA A 341 -138.00 91.36 -75.17
CA ALA A 341 -137.76 92.30 -76.28
C ALA A 341 -138.74 92.08 -77.46
N LEU A 342 -139.11 90.82 -77.74
CA LEU A 342 -140.01 90.47 -78.85
C LEU A 342 -141.48 90.87 -78.60
N ILE A 343 -141.92 90.86 -77.34
CA ILE A 343 -143.27 91.30 -76.94
C ILE A 343 -143.39 92.83 -76.99
N LYS A 344 -142.29 93.56 -76.79
CA LYS A 344 -142.29 95.02 -76.75
C LYS A 344 -142.45 95.66 -78.13
N ASP A 345 -141.95 95.03 -79.19
CA ASP A 345 -142.05 95.55 -80.57
C ASP A 345 -143.38 95.21 -81.26
N LEU A 346 -144.10 94.18 -80.79
CA LEU A 346 -145.40 93.77 -81.36
C LEU A 346 -146.58 94.64 -80.89
N LEU A 347 -146.43 95.43 -79.82
CA LEU A 347 -147.53 96.18 -79.20
C LEU A 347 -147.69 97.64 -79.69
N LEU A 348 -146.92 98.10 -80.68
CA LEU A 348 -147.01 99.50 -81.19
C LEU A 348 -147.18 99.60 -82.72
N ARG A 349 -148.14 98.85 -83.28
CA ARG A 349 -148.84 99.18 -84.54
C ARG A 349 -150.16 99.92 -84.23
N GLY A 350 -150.28 101.16 -84.75
CA GLY A 350 -151.45 101.73 -85.45
C GLY A 350 -152.78 102.02 -84.71
N GLU A 351 -153.24 103.28 -84.80
CA GLU A 351 -154.54 103.66 -85.39
C GLU A 351 -154.65 105.18 -85.65
N THR A 352 -155.58 105.54 -86.52
CA THR A 352 -155.79 106.74 -87.37
C THR A 352 -156.46 107.97 -86.72
N LEU A 353 -156.34 109.11 -87.46
CA LEU A 353 -156.87 110.49 -87.32
C LEU A 353 -155.98 111.52 -86.60
#